data_AF-A0A0D6DZX1-F1
#
_entry.id   AF-A0A0D6DZX1-F1
#
_cell.length_a   1.000
_cell.length_b   1.000
_cell.length_c   1.000
_cell.angle_alpha   90.00
_cell.angle_beta   90.00
_cell.angle_gamma   90.00
#
_symmetry.space_group_name_H-M   'P 1'
#
loop_
_entity.id
_entity.type
_entity.pdbx_description
1 polymer ?
#
loop_
_entity_poly.entity_id
_entity_poly.type
_entity_poly.pdbx_seq_one_letter_code
_entity_poly.pdbx_strand_id
1 'polypeptide(L)'
;MDKNLSSEITNFISTEGTLVKANKVYDAFENKGYSDSQIAGVLRRLKESGRLVSPKRGYYENTTSKNVLDELKRDINLLVDKYNRSIPITIFTALEDSAKDEYTTIINTLNSLV
;
A
#
# COMPACT_ATOMS: atom_id res chain seq x y z
N MET A 1 -28.58 10.15 16.96
CA MET A 1 -28.13 10.29 15.55
C MET A 1 -26.81 9.53 15.43
N ASP A 2 -26.85 8.21 15.25
CA ASP A 2 -25.64 7.41 15.00
C ASP A 2 -25.41 7.28 13.50
N LYS A 3 -24.94 8.36 12.89
CA LYS A 3 -24.33 8.24 11.56
C LYS A 3 -22.87 7.84 11.76
N ASN A 4 -22.48 6.71 11.19
CA ASN A 4 -21.13 6.16 11.33
C ASN A 4 -20.11 7.10 10.66
N LEU A 5 -19.46 7.95 11.48
CA LEU A 5 -18.44 8.91 11.04
C LEU A 5 -17.34 8.28 10.19
N SER A 6 -17.00 7.01 10.44
CA SER A 6 -16.00 6.27 9.65
C SER A 6 -16.46 6.07 8.20
N SER A 7 -17.72 5.67 8.02
CA SER A 7 -18.32 5.53 6.68
C SER A 7 -18.46 6.87 5.98
N GLU A 8 -18.86 7.92 6.70
CA GLU A 8 -18.98 9.26 6.11
C GLU A 8 -17.62 9.82 5.65
N ILE A 9 -16.57 9.72 6.47
CA ILE A 9 -15.23 10.18 6.10
C ILE A 9 -14.70 9.38 4.90
N THR A 10 -14.91 8.07 4.88
CA THR A 10 -14.50 7.21 3.76
C THR A 10 -15.20 7.63 2.46
N ASN A 11 -16.51 7.86 2.52
CA ASN A 11 -17.28 8.31 1.37
C ASN A 11 -16.83 9.69 0.90
N PHE A 12 -16.66 10.64 1.81
CA PHE A 12 -16.19 12.00 1.50
C PHE A 12 -14.84 11.98 0.77
N ILE A 13 -13.87 11.22 1.27
CA ILE A 13 -12.55 11.10 0.63
C ILE A 13 -12.68 10.47 -0.76
N SER A 14 -13.55 9.47 -0.90
CA SER A 14 -13.77 8.80 -2.19
C SER A 14 -14.41 9.71 -3.24
N THR A 15 -15.26 10.66 -2.82
CA THR A 15 -15.94 11.60 -3.71
C THR A 15 -15.12 12.84 -4.07
N GLU A 16 -14.30 13.36 -3.14
CA GLU A 16 -13.51 14.59 -3.37
C GLU A 16 -12.33 14.38 -4.32
N GLY A 17 -11.88 13.14 -4.51
CA GLY A 17 -10.85 12.78 -5.46
C GLY A 17 -9.81 11.83 -4.89
N THR A 18 -8.80 11.51 -5.69
CA THR A 18 -7.76 10.54 -5.34
C THR A 18 -6.97 10.95 -4.10
N LEU A 19 -6.72 12.24 -3.88
CA LEU A 19 -5.86 12.69 -2.77
C LEU A 19 -6.42 13.93 -2.07
N VAL A 20 -6.90 13.76 -0.84
CA VAL A 20 -7.65 14.79 -0.09
C VAL A 20 -6.79 15.35 1.05
N LYS A 21 -6.73 16.67 1.19
CA LYS A 21 -6.02 17.34 2.29
C LYS A 21 -6.74 17.13 3.61
N ALA A 22 -5.99 16.98 4.70
CA ALA A 22 -6.52 16.83 6.04
C ALA A 22 -7.47 17.98 6.40
N ASN A 23 -7.06 19.24 6.21
CA ASN A 23 -7.90 20.40 6.55
C ASN A 23 -9.27 20.35 5.87
N LYS A 24 -9.36 19.93 4.59
CA LYS A 24 -10.66 19.73 3.92
C LYS A 24 -11.56 18.72 4.64
N VAL A 25 -10.99 17.66 5.20
CA VAL A 25 -11.73 16.68 6.00
C VAL A 25 -12.18 17.32 7.31
N TYR A 26 -11.29 17.99 8.03
CA TYR A 26 -11.65 18.68 9.29
C TYR A 26 -12.77 19.71 9.07
N ASP A 27 -12.61 20.62 8.09
CA ASP A 27 -13.60 21.63 7.73
C ASP A 27 -14.97 20.99 7.40
N ALA A 28 -15.00 19.86 6.68
CA ALA A 28 -16.23 19.19 6.27
C ALA A 28 -16.98 18.52 7.44
N PHE A 29 -16.28 18.10 8.49
CA PHE A 29 -16.86 17.33 9.60
C PHE A 29 -17.01 18.16 10.89
N GLU A 30 -16.19 19.18 11.11
CA GLU A 30 -16.41 20.18 12.16
C GLU A 30 -17.72 20.96 11.92
N ASN A 31 -18.00 21.32 10.67
CA ASN A 31 -19.28 21.95 10.28
C ASN A 31 -20.51 21.04 10.51
N LYS A 32 -20.29 19.73 10.71
CA LYS A 32 -21.33 18.76 11.07
C LYS A 32 -21.43 18.52 12.59
N GLY A 33 -20.63 19.24 13.40
CA GLY A 33 -20.62 19.18 14.85
C GLY A 33 -19.71 18.10 15.46
N TYR A 34 -18.80 17.50 14.68
CA TYR A 34 -17.81 16.57 15.22
C TYR A 34 -16.59 17.32 15.76
N SER A 35 -16.01 16.86 16.86
CA SER A 35 -14.77 17.43 17.41
C SER A 35 -13.53 16.94 16.66
N ASP A 36 -12.46 17.73 16.70
CA ASP A 36 -11.15 17.38 16.15
C ASP A 36 -10.67 16.01 16.64
N SER A 37 -10.89 15.70 17.93
CA SER A 37 -10.51 14.44 18.56
C SER A 37 -11.30 13.25 18.01
N GLN A 38 -12.59 13.43 17.70
CA GLN A 38 -13.41 12.40 17.06
C GLN A 38 -12.94 12.14 15.63
N ILE A 39 -12.70 13.21 14.86
CA ILE A 39 -12.23 13.14 13.47
C ILE A 39 -10.85 12.48 13.43
N ALA A 40 -9.91 12.94 14.24
CA ALA A 40 -8.56 12.37 14.35
C ALA A 40 -8.60 10.89 14.75
N GLY A 41 -9.44 10.54 15.73
CA GLY A 41 -9.61 9.17 16.20
C GLY A 41 -10.14 8.24 15.10
N VAL A 42 -11.10 8.70 14.30
CA VAL A 42 -11.61 7.94 13.15
C VAL A 42 -10.57 7.81 12.04
N LEU A 43 -9.91 8.90 11.66
CA LEU A 43 -8.86 8.88 10.63
C LEU A 43 -7.73 7.91 11.01
N ARG A 44 -7.34 7.87 12.28
CA ARG A 44 -6.36 6.91 12.80
C ARG A 44 -6.86 5.47 12.63
N ARG A 45 -8.07 5.15 13.08
CA ARG A 45 -8.64 3.80 12.95
C ARG A 45 -8.79 3.35 11.50
N LEU A 46 -9.17 4.26 10.61
CA LEU A 46 -9.28 3.97 9.17
C LEU A 46 -7.92 3.67 8.54
N LYS A 47 -6.85 4.32 8.99
CA LYS A 47 -5.47 3.99 8.60
C LYS A 47 -5.03 2.64 9.15
N GLU A 48 -5.25 2.39 10.44
CA GLU A 48 -4.88 1.13 11.10
C GLU A 48 -5.60 -0.08 10.49
N SER A 49 -6.86 0.09 10.08
CA SER A 49 -7.65 -0.96 9.40
C SER A 49 -7.38 -1.07 7.89
N GLY A 50 -6.47 -0.27 7.33
CA GLY A 50 -6.13 -0.32 5.91
C GLY A 50 -7.22 0.17 4.96
N ARG A 51 -8.17 0.99 5.45
CA ARG A 51 -9.21 1.62 4.61
C ARG A 51 -8.76 2.95 4.01
N LEU A 52 -7.81 3.62 4.66
CA LEU A 52 -7.16 4.83 4.18
C LEU A 52 -5.65 4.69 4.24
N VAL A 53 -4.96 5.34 3.32
CA VAL A 53 -3.52 5.58 3.38
C VAL A 53 -3.24 7.08 3.51
N SER A 54 -2.02 7.40 3.95
CA SER A 54 -1.51 8.76 4.08
C SER A 54 -0.20 8.85 3.31
N PRO A 55 -0.24 8.88 1.96
CA PRO A 55 0.97 8.83 1.14
C PRO A 55 1.91 10.03 1.36
N LYS A 56 1.37 11.14 1.88
CA LYS A 56 2.14 12.30 2.33
C LYS A 56 1.51 12.91 3.59
N ARG A 57 2.32 13.62 4.38
CA ARG A 57 1.86 14.22 5.65
C ARG A 57 0.68 15.16 5.41
N GLY A 58 -0.43 14.92 6.10
CA GLY A 58 -1.62 15.77 6.03
C GLY A 58 -2.51 15.51 4.80
N TYR A 59 -2.39 14.35 4.16
CA TYR A 59 -3.26 13.96 3.05
C TYR A 59 -3.73 12.52 3.23
N TYR A 60 -4.93 12.24 2.73
CA TYR A 60 -5.59 10.94 2.80
C TYR A 60 -6.06 10.51 1.41
N GLU A 61 -5.98 9.21 1.17
CA GLU A 61 -6.45 8.54 -0.05
C GLU A 61 -7.08 7.20 0.34
N ASN A 62 -8.13 6.80 -0.38
CA ASN A 62 -8.77 5.49 -0.17
C ASN A 62 -7.85 4.38 -0.69
N THR A 63 -7.72 3.29 0.05
CA THR A 63 -6.87 2.15 -0.35
C THR A 63 -7.36 1.43 -1.59
N THR A 64 -8.63 1.58 -1.96
CA THR A 64 -9.18 1.05 -3.22
C THR A 64 -8.91 1.96 -4.43
N SER A 65 -8.24 3.10 -4.24
CA SER A 65 -7.87 3.98 -5.34
C SER A 65 -6.85 3.29 -6.29
N LYS A 66 -6.93 3.64 -7.58
CA LYS A 66 -6.03 3.10 -8.60
C LYS A 66 -4.56 3.41 -8.31
N ASN A 67 -4.27 4.60 -7.76
CA ASN A 67 -2.91 4.98 -7.40
C ASN A 67 -2.32 4.07 -6.32
N VAL A 68 -3.09 3.74 -5.29
CA VAL A 68 -2.61 2.83 -4.23
C VAL A 68 -2.31 1.46 -4.80
N LEU A 69 -3.13 0.95 -5.71
CA LEU A 69 -2.86 -0.31 -6.39
C LEU A 69 -1.59 -0.24 -7.27
N ASP A 70 -1.39 0.86 -7.98
CA ASP A 70 -0.22 1.03 -8.85
C ASP A 70 1.08 1.17 -8.04
N GLU A 71 1.05 1.87 -6.89
CA GLU A 71 2.17 1.92 -5.94
C GLU A 71 2.45 0.54 -5.31
N LEU A 72 1.41 -0.21 -4.90
CA LEU A 72 1.58 -1.57 -4.39
C LEU A 72 2.23 -2.50 -5.43
N LYS A 73 1.81 -2.41 -6.70
CA LYS A 73 2.45 -3.16 -7.79
C LYS A 73 3.91 -2.77 -7.97
N ARG A 74 4.23 -1.49 -7.88
CA ARG A 74 5.61 -0.99 -7.98
C ARG A 74 6.47 -1.54 -6.84
N ASP A 75 5.98 -1.47 -5.60
CA ASP A 75 6.70 -1.98 -4.43
C ASP A 75 6.94 -3.49 -4.53
N ILE A 76 5.93 -4.26 -4.96
CA ILE A 76 6.07 -5.70 -5.22
C ILE A 76 7.14 -5.95 -6.29
N ASN A 77 7.10 -5.23 -7.41
CA ASN A 77 8.08 -5.39 -8.48
C ASN A 77 9.51 -5.06 -8.00
N LEU A 78 9.68 -4.03 -7.18
CA LEU A 78 10.98 -3.69 -6.58
C LEU A 78 11.46 -4.78 -5.62
N LEU A 79 10.57 -5.35 -4.81
CA LEU A 79 10.90 -6.45 -3.91
C LEU A 79 11.28 -7.72 -4.67
N VAL A 80 10.53 -8.06 -5.72
CA VAL A 80 10.82 -9.19 -6.60
C VAL A 80 12.16 -8.99 -7.33
N ASP A 81 12.41 -7.81 -7.91
CA ASP A 81 13.68 -7.50 -8.57
C ASP A 81 14.85 -7.59 -7.58
N LYS A 82 14.70 -7.02 -6.38
CA LYS A 82 15.71 -7.11 -5.32
C LYS A 82 15.96 -8.57 -4.94
N TYR A 83 14.91 -9.35 -4.69
CA TYR A 83 15.04 -10.76 -4.36
C TYR A 83 15.79 -11.48 -5.48
N ASN A 84 15.34 -11.38 -6.73
CA ASN A 84 15.89 -12.10 -7.87
C ASN A 84 17.31 -11.68 -8.26
N ARG A 85 17.71 -10.43 -8.05
CA ARG A 85 19.06 -9.95 -8.39
C ARG A 85 20.07 -10.08 -7.26
N SER A 86 19.68 -9.85 -6.01
CA SER A 86 20.66 -9.72 -4.92
C SER A 86 20.85 -10.99 -4.10
N ILE A 87 19.82 -11.83 -3.95
CA ILE A 87 19.89 -13.03 -3.11
C ILE A 87 20.38 -14.26 -3.91
N PRO A 88 19.83 -14.59 -5.09
CA PRO A 88 20.31 -15.68 -5.93
C PRO A 88 21.75 -15.50 -6.39
N ILE A 89 22.19 -14.28 -6.75
CA ILE A 89 23.59 -14.07 -7.18
C ILE A 89 24.55 -14.35 -6.01
N THR A 90 24.27 -13.80 -4.82
CA THR A 90 25.12 -14.00 -3.64
C THR A 90 25.16 -15.47 -3.21
N ILE A 91 24.00 -16.14 -3.19
CA ILE A 91 23.91 -17.58 -2.87
C ILE A 91 24.61 -18.40 -3.95
N PHE A 92 24.32 -18.19 -5.24
CA PHE A 92 24.92 -18.90 -6.36
C PHE A 92 26.45 -18.76 -6.38
N THR A 93 26.99 -17.56 -6.12
CA THR A 93 28.44 -17.37 -6.02
C THR A 93 29.08 -18.12 -4.85
N ALA A 94 28.32 -18.35 -3.78
CA ALA A 94 28.77 -19.07 -2.59
C ALA A 94 28.52 -20.59 -2.66
N LEU A 95 27.81 -21.08 -3.67
CA LEU A 95 27.60 -22.52 -3.88
C LEU A 95 28.89 -23.20 -4.36
N GLU A 96 29.03 -24.47 -3.97
CA GLU A 96 29.98 -25.38 -4.62
C GLU A 96 29.53 -25.68 -6.06
N ASP A 97 30.45 -26.02 -6.95
CA ASP A 97 30.18 -26.08 -8.40
C ASP A 97 29.11 -27.10 -8.78
N SER A 98 29.02 -28.23 -8.06
CA SER A 98 27.96 -29.23 -8.25
C SER A 98 26.56 -28.68 -8.00
N ALA A 99 26.38 -27.81 -7.00
CA ALA A 99 25.10 -27.19 -6.68
C ALA A 99 24.75 -26.05 -7.66
N LYS A 100 25.75 -25.41 -8.27
CA LYS A 100 25.54 -24.43 -9.35
C LYS A 100 25.02 -25.10 -10.63
N ASP A 101 25.54 -26.29 -10.96
CA ASP A 101 25.09 -27.06 -12.12
C ASP A 101 23.63 -27.52 -11.97
N GLU A 102 23.27 -27.99 -10.77
CA GLU A 102 21.89 -28.36 -10.44
C GLU A 102 20.95 -27.15 -10.52
N TYR A 103 21.33 -26.01 -9.90
CA TYR A 103 20.57 -24.76 -9.97
C TYR A 103 20.35 -24.29 -11.42
N THR A 104 21.39 -24.33 -12.24
CA THR A 104 21.33 -23.94 -13.66
C THR A 104 20.39 -24.85 -14.44
N THR A 105 20.42 -26.16 -14.17
CA THR A 105 19.52 -27.14 -14.79
C THR A 105 18.06 -26.88 -14.44
N ILE A 106 17.76 -26.57 -13.17
CA ILE A 106 16.41 -26.23 -12.71
C ILE A 106 15.89 -24.97 -13.39
N ILE A 107 16.71 -23.90 -13.44
CA ILE A 107 16.33 -22.63 -14.09
C ILE A 107 16.08 -22.82 -15.59
N ASN A 108 16.94 -23.56 -16.29
CA ASN A 108 16.75 -23.85 -17.72
C ASN A 108 15.48 -24.64 -17.99
N THR A 109 15.16 -25.61 -17.13
CA THR A 109 13.93 -26.40 -17.23
C THR A 109 12.71 -25.51 -17.05
N LEU A 110 12.70 -24.65 -16.02
CA LEU A 110 11.58 -23.74 -15.76
C LEU A 110 11.34 -22.75 -16.91
N ASN A 111 12.40 -22.20 -17.51
CA ASN A 111 12.30 -21.29 -18.64
C ASN A 111 11.74 -21.96 -19.91
N SER A 112 11.91 -23.28 -20.07
CA SER A 112 11.37 -24.02 -21.23
C SER A 112 9.88 -24.34 -21.12
N LEU A 113 9.27 -24.11 -19.95
CA LEU A 113 7.86 -24.37 -19.67
C LEU A 113 6.95 -23.14 -19.88
N VAL A 114 7.54 -21.99 -20.23
CA VAL A 114 6.85 -20.71 -20.51
C VAL A 114 6.96 -20.41 -22.00
#